data_AF-A0A9D7DG87-F1
#
_entry.id   AF-A0A9D7DG87-F1
#
_cell.length_a   1.000
_cell.length_b   1.000
_cell.length_c   1.000
_cell.angle_alpha   90.00
_cell.angle_beta   90.00
_cell.angle_gamma   90.00
#
_symmetry.space_group_name_H-M   'P 1'
#
loop_
_entity.id
_entity.type
_entity.pdbx_description
1 polymer ?
#
loop_
_entity_poly.entity_id
_entity_poly.type
_entity_poly.pdbx_seq_one_letter_code
_entity_poly.pdbx_strand_id
1 'polypeptide(L)'
;MATNWASTGEDGDGDFYVQLMGDREAVTDALNGTGPQLRGEWAQFMATVRDAKWTDDTPVTITRLSNLAEVMPGFENNTDNGPAIRVLGPVEFVVNGGPAIRRFGSTPSQNTNGCSILMRVDFGRTRTLLTGDLNKKSQRTLLNDYIGHVQELECDVAKACHHGSDDVSYAFLQAMRPAATVISSGDNEGHDHPRPAIIAASATTGYFKMANDELVSPLVFSTELARSTSFGKPYQLTTGKGTPTAAVIADEGLSKAEVAYKETKAGDRNPKPGAKTLDRGLMVAGLIYGLVNVRTDGNRILCATLDEKDSDWRIHELVSRF
;
A
#
# COMPACT_ATOMS: atom_id res chain seq x y z
N MET A 1 -4.38 1.76 17.13
CA MET A 1 -5.54 0.89 17.39
C MET A 1 -6.37 1.50 18.51
N ALA A 2 -7.69 1.32 18.47
CA ALA A 2 -8.62 1.78 19.48
C ALA A 2 -9.46 0.60 19.97
N THR A 3 -9.80 0.60 21.25
CA THR A 3 -10.57 -0.47 21.88
C THR A 3 -12.05 -0.10 22.00
N ASN A 4 -12.39 1.19 22.06
CA ASN A 4 -13.77 1.64 22.27
C ASN A 4 -14.16 2.81 21.36
N TRP A 5 -15.43 3.16 21.33
CA TRP A 5 -15.92 4.35 20.62
C TRP A 5 -16.95 5.11 21.47
N ALA A 6 -17.01 6.42 21.25
CA ALA A 6 -17.95 7.33 21.89
C ALA A 6 -18.62 8.20 20.81
N SER A 7 -19.92 8.47 20.99
CA SER A 7 -20.64 9.46 20.19
C SER A 7 -20.65 10.76 20.98
N THR A 8 -20.28 11.88 20.35
CA THR A 8 -20.19 13.18 21.04
C THR A 8 -21.53 13.90 21.13
N GLY A 9 -22.59 13.43 20.44
CA GLY A 9 -23.97 13.91 20.60
C GLY A 9 -24.23 15.38 20.24
N GLU A 10 -23.21 16.20 20.03
CA GLU A 10 -23.31 17.59 19.59
C GLU A 10 -23.22 17.66 18.05
N ASP A 11 -24.10 18.46 17.47
CA ASP A 11 -24.39 18.54 16.04
C ASP A 11 -23.14 18.66 15.15
N GLY A 12 -22.77 17.56 14.48
CA GLY A 12 -21.99 17.59 13.24
C GLY A 12 -20.69 16.78 13.19
N ASP A 13 -20.12 16.33 14.33
CA ASP A 13 -18.75 15.78 14.33
C ASP A 13 -18.61 14.24 14.34
N GLY A 14 -19.73 13.52 14.34
CA GLY A 14 -19.74 12.06 14.13
C GLY A 14 -19.18 11.24 15.30
N ASP A 15 -19.09 9.92 15.12
CA ASP A 15 -18.57 9.01 16.14
C ASP A 15 -17.04 9.05 16.19
N PHE A 16 -16.46 8.87 17.37
CA PHE A 16 -15.01 8.83 17.58
C PHE A 16 -14.57 7.53 18.22
N TYR A 17 -13.44 7.01 17.77
CA TYR A 17 -12.66 6.06 18.53
C TYR A 17 -11.98 6.77 19.68
N VAL A 18 -12.20 6.27 20.89
CA VAL A 18 -11.62 6.75 22.15
C VAL A 18 -10.80 5.61 22.78
N GLN A 19 -10.09 5.90 23.88
CA GLN A 19 -9.18 4.91 24.52
C GLN A 19 -8.12 4.41 23.52
N LEU A 20 -7.47 5.36 22.84
CA LEU A 20 -6.41 5.04 21.89
C LEU A 20 -5.21 4.50 22.64
N MET A 21 -4.63 3.39 22.17
CA MET A 21 -3.40 2.86 22.76
C MET A 21 -2.24 3.82 22.48
N GLY A 22 -1.80 4.53 23.53
CA GLY A 22 -0.78 5.57 23.49
C GLY A 22 0.62 5.10 23.88
N ASP A 23 0.68 4.18 24.83
CA ASP A 23 1.88 3.78 25.54
C ASP A 23 1.81 2.31 25.98
N ARG A 24 2.82 1.89 26.74
CA ARG A 24 2.99 0.54 27.24
C ARG A 24 1.93 0.13 28.27
N GLU A 25 1.45 1.05 29.09
CA GLU A 25 0.39 0.78 30.07
C GLU A 25 -0.92 0.51 29.34
N ALA A 26 -1.28 1.37 28.38
CA ALA A 26 -2.47 1.19 27.54
C ALA A 26 -2.44 -0.13 26.75
N VAL A 27 -1.28 -0.58 26.27
CA VAL A 27 -1.14 -1.90 25.64
C VAL A 27 -1.36 -3.03 26.66
N THR A 28 -0.84 -2.87 27.88
CA THR A 28 -1.02 -3.87 28.95
C THR A 28 -2.49 -3.99 29.35
N ASP A 29 -3.18 -2.86 29.47
CA ASP A 29 -4.60 -2.79 29.77
C ASP A 29 -5.45 -3.36 28.63
N ALA A 30 -5.11 -3.11 27.37
CA ALA A 30 -5.81 -3.69 26.23
C ALA A 30 -5.65 -5.22 26.13
N LEU A 31 -4.61 -5.79 26.73
CA LEU A 31 -4.37 -7.23 26.81
C LEU A 31 -5.07 -7.89 28.02
N ASN A 32 -5.18 -7.19 29.15
CA ASN A 32 -5.54 -7.80 30.44
C ASN A 32 -6.71 -7.13 31.19
N GLY A 33 -7.19 -5.97 30.73
CA GLY A 33 -8.06 -5.08 31.50
C GLY A 33 -9.56 -5.38 31.42
N THR A 34 -10.33 -4.67 32.27
CA THR A 34 -11.79 -4.62 32.27
C THR A 34 -12.29 -3.63 31.20
N GLY A 35 -12.41 -4.09 29.96
CA GLY A 35 -12.76 -3.26 28.81
C GLY A 35 -12.71 -4.05 27.50
N PRO A 36 -12.79 -3.40 26.33
CA PRO A 36 -12.64 -4.10 25.05
C PRO A 36 -11.19 -4.59 24.90
N GLN A 37 -11.04 -5.90 24.75
CA GLN A 37 -9.74 -6.59 24.74
C GLN A 37 -9.29 -6.90 23.32
N LEU A 38 -7.97 -6.79 23.09
CA LEU A 38 -7.36 -7.31 21.87
C LEU A 38 -7.53 -8.83 21.81
N ARG A 39 -7.74 -9.35 20.59
CA ARG A 39 -7.86 -10.79 20.35
C ARG A 39 -7.08 -11.22 19.10
N GLY A 40 -6.82 -12.52 19.00
CA GLY A 40 -6.18 -13.14 17.85
C GLY A 40 -4.75 -12.66 17.63
N GLU A 41 -4.34 -12.58 16.36
CA GLU A 41 -2.98 -12.24 15.95
C GLU A 41 -2.55 -10.85 16.43
N TRP A 42 -3.47 -9.88 16.48
CA TRP A 42 -3.17 -8.55 16.98
C TRP A 42 -2.86 -8.50 18.49
N ALA A 43 -3.52 -9.36 19.28
CA ALA A 43 -3.18 -9.50 20.70
C ALA A 43 -1.81 -10.13 20.87
N GLN A 44 -1.49 -11.16 20.09
CA GLN A 44 -0.17 -11.81 20.10
C GLN A 44 0.93 -10.83 19.70
N PHE A 45 0.72 -10.08 18.61
CA PHE A 45 1.64 -9.04 18.16
C PHE A 45 1.87 -7.98 19.25
N MET A 46 0.81 -7.45 19.85
CA MET A 46 0.94 -6.43 20.90
C MET A 46 1.59 -6.97 22.18
N ALA A 47 1.35 -8.24 22.53
CA ALA A 47 2.10 -8.89 23.61
C ALA A 47 3.60 -8.98 23.29
N THR A 48 3.97 -9.32 22.05
CA THR A 48 5.36 -9.31 21.60
C THR A 48 5.98 -7.90 21.68
N VAL A 49 5.26 -6.87 21.22
CA VAL A 49 5.72 -5.46 21.31
C VAL A 49 5.88 -5.02 22.78
N ARG A 50 4.96 -5.43 23.65
CA ARG A 50 5.08 -5.18 25.10
C ARG A 50 6.29 -5.93 25.68
N ASP A 51 6.59 -7.14 25.26
CA ASP A 51 7.70 -7.89 25.86
C ASP A 51 9.06 -7.54 25.23
N ALA A 52 9.08 -6.76 24.16
CA ALA A 52 10.28 -6.33 23.46
C ALA A 52 11.18 -5.42 24.33
N LYS A 53 12.48 -5.74 24.30
CA LYS A 53 13.54 -5.04 25.02
C LYS A 53 14.74 -4.79 24.12
N TRP A 54 15.52 -3.76 24.44
CA TRP A 54 16.85 -3.53 23.88
C TRP A 54 17.86 -4.54 24.43
N THR A 55 19.08 -4.55 23.88
CA THR A 55 20.15 -5.48 24.27
C THR A 55 20.64 -5.28 25.71
N ASP A 56 20.32 -4.15 26.33
CA ASP A 56 20.62 -3.82 27.72
C ASP A 56 19.45 -4.15 28.68
N ASP A 57 18.50 -4.98 28.23
CA ASP A 57 17.28 -5.39 28.95
C ASP A 57 16.26 -4.26 29.23
N THR A 58 16.47 -3.05 28.71
CA THR A 58 15.49 -1.96 28.85
C THR A 58 14.29 -2.18 27.92
N PRO A 59 13.04 -2.04 28.40
CA PRO A 59 11.86 -2.16 27.54
C PRO A 59 11.87 -1.13 26.41
N VAL A 60 11.48 -1.54 25.20
CA VAL A 60 11.38 -0.62 24.06
C VAL A 60 10.32 0.45 24.34
N THR A 61 10.55 1.71 23.97
CA THR A 61 9.53 2.76 24.12
C THR A 61 8.36 2.49 23.19
N ILE A 62 7.14 2.56 23.72
CA ILE A 62 5.91 2.51 22.93
C ILE A 62 5.32 3.92 22.94
N THR A 63 5.19 4.51 21.76
CA THR A 63 4.59 5.83 21.60
C THR A 63 3.68 5.80 20.38
N ARG A 64 2.44 6.21 20.58
CA ARG A 64 1.49 6.37 19.48
C ARG A 64 1.88 7.56 18.61
N LEU A 65 1.92 7.31 17.31
CA LEU A 65 2.10 8.35 16.32
C LEU A 65 0.82 9.18 16.16
N SER A 66 0.97 10.51 16.09
CA SER A 66 -0.13 11.47 15.96
C SER A 66 0.27 12.60 15.01
N ASN A 67 -0.71 13.20 14.33
CA ASN A 67 -0.49 14.42 13.56
C ASN A 67 -0.06 15.61 14.44
N LEU A 68 -0.38 15.59 15.74
CA LEU A 68 0.04 16.62 16.69
C LEU A 68 1.55 16.61 16.98
N ALA A 69 2.23 15.50 16.74
CA ALA A 69 3.69 15.44 16.84
C ALA A 69 4.37 16.24 15.70
N GLU A 70 3.61 16.59 14.65
CA GLU A 70 4.02 17.18 13.36
C GLU A 70 5.01 16.32 12.56
N VAL A 71 6.03 15.80 13.22
CA VAL A 71 7.11 15.01 12.65
C VAL A 71 7.33 13.73 13.47
N MET A 72 7.68 12.65 12.80
CA MET A 72 7.96 11.36 13.40
C MET A 72 9.28 11.43 14.19
N PRO A 73 9.32 10.95 15.45
CA PRO A 73 10.54 10.94 16.24
C PRO A 73 11.71 10.22 15.53
N GLY A 74 12.87 10.86 15.49
CA GLY A 74 14.08 10.40 14.79
C GLY A 74 14.13 10.77 13.30
N PHE A 75 13.10 11.42 12.78
CA PHE A 75 12.99 11.88 11.40
C PHE A 75 12.61 13.37 11.35
N GLU A 76 13.22 14.19 12.19
CA GLU A 76 12.92 15.62 12.28
C GLU A 76 13.64 16.45 11.21
N ASN A 77 14.80 15.97 10.76
CA ASN A 77 15.73 16.73 9.94
C ASN A 77 15.46 16.50 8.47
N ASN A 78 15.03 17.54 7.75
CA ASN A 78 15.04 17.56 6.29
C ASN A 78 16.39 18.13 5.81
N THR A 79 17.38 17.28 5.64
CA THR A 79 18.73 17.67 5.22
C THR A 79 19.25 16.70 4.17
N ASP A 80 20.37 17.03 3.52
CA ASP A 80 21.03 16.13 2.57
C ASP A 80 21.37 14.74 3.20
N ASN A 81 21.41 14.64 4.53
CA ASN A 81 21.76 13.44 5.27
C ASN A 81 20.56 12.65 5.81
N GLY A 82 19.32 13.11 5.63
CA GLY A 82 18.15 12.37 6.11
C GLY A 82 16.81 13.02 5.79
N PRO A 83 15.73 12.22 5.69
CA PRO A 83 14.39 12.73 5.43
C PRO A 83 13.71 13.22 6.71
N ALA A 84 12.79 14.18 6.56
CA ALA A 84 11.77 14.44 7.55
C ALA A 84 10.49 13.65 7.23
N ILE A 85 9.87 13.01 8.24
CA ILE A 85 8.62 12.25 8.05
C ILE A 85 7.51 12.92 8.85
N ARG A 86 6.57 13.55 8.17
CA ARG A 86 5.41 14.21 8.77
C ARG A 86 4.20 13.31 8.79
N VAL A 87 3.43 13.41 9.86
CA VAL A 87 2.18 12.65 10.03
C VAL A 87 1.03 13.62 9.82
N LEU A 88 0.28 13.44 8.75
CA LEU A 88 -0.81 14.34 8.39
C LEU A 88 -2.18 13.81 8.84
N GLY A 89 -2.29 12.51 9.09
CA GLY A 89 -3.52 11.93 9.61
C GLY A 89 -3.38 10.48 10.07
N PRO A 90 -4.40 9.92 10.73
CA PRO A 90 -5.68 10.57 11.08
C PRO A 90 -5.51 11.78 11.99
N VAL A 91 -6.38 12.79 11.84
CA VAL A 91 -6.35 13.97 12.71
C VAL A 91 -6.88 13.59 14.09
N GLU A 92 -6.11 13.92 15.11
CA GLU A 92 -6.44 13.69 16.51
C GLU A 92 -7.30 14.80 17.09
N PHE A 93 -8.29 14.40 17.88
CA PHE A 93 -9.21 15.25 18.60
C PHE A 93 -9.14 14.94 20.11
N VAL A 94 -9.70 15.82 20.93
CA VAL A 94 -9.91 15.55 22.36
C VAL A 94 -11.41 15.33 22.60
N VAL A 95 -11.77 14.14 23.06
CA VAL A 95 -13.15 13.75 23.39
C VAL A 95 -13.16 13.19 24.81
N ASN A 96 -14.07 13.69 25.66
CA ASN A 96 -14.15 13.31 27.08
C ASN A 96 -12.81 13.43 27.83
N GLY A 97 -12.00 14.45 27.49
CA GLY A 97 -10.70 14.71 28.11
C GLY A 97 -9.57 13.78 27.67
N GLY A 98 -9.80 12.88 26.71
CA GLY A 98 -8.79 11.97 26.17
C GLY A 98 -8.61 12.08 24.64
N PRO A 99 -7.51 11.55 24.10
CA PRO A 99 -7.25 11.55 22.66
C PRO A 99 -8.24 10.65 21.93
N ALA A 100 -8.66 11.11 20.76
CA ALA A 100 -9.68 10.46 19.95
C ALA A 100 -9.41 10.64 18.45
N ILE A 101 -9.86 9.70 17.63
CA ILE A 101 -9.84 9.81 16.16
C ILE A 101 -11.23 9.52 15.60
N ARG A 102 -11.59 10.17 14.50
CA ARG A 102 -12.92 9.96 13.89
C ARG A 102 -13.13 8.52 13.43
N ARG A 103 -14.36 8.07 13.56
CA ARG A 103 -14.85 6.82 12.99
C ARG A 103 -15.47 7.10 11.62
N PHE A 104 -15.05 6.33 10.62
CA PHE A 104 -15.42 6.57 9.23
C PHE A 104 -16.57 5.69 8.73
N GLY A 105 -16.93 4.61 9.41
CA GLY A 105 -18.04 3.75 8.96
C GLY A 105 -18.65 2.87 10.03
N SER A 106 -19.67 2.11 9.65
CA SER A 106 -20.29 1.11 10.52
C SER A 106 -19.56 -0.24 10.48
N THR A 107 -18.82 -0.53 9.39
CA THR A 107 -18.08 -1.79 9.24
C THR A 107 -16.62 -1.69 9.69
N PRO A 108 -15.98 -2.79 10.12
CA PRO A 108 -14.55 -2.80 10.43
C PRO A 108 -13.68 -2.35 9.26
N SER A 109 -13.94 -2.83 8.04
CA SER A 109 -13.12 -2.51 6.85
C SER A 109 -13.11 -1.02 6.51
N GLN A 110 -14.27 -0.35 6.57
CA GLN A 110 -14.37 1.09 6.35
C GLN A 110 -13.53 1.89 7.35
N ASN A 111 -13.45 1.42 8.60
CA ASN A 111 -12.69 2.09 9.64
C ASN A 111 -11.21 1.78 9.57
N THR A 112 -10.82 0.54 9.30
CA THR A 112 -9.41 0.16 9.07
C THR A 112 -8.81 1.02 7.97
N ASN A 113 -9.48 1.09 6.82
CA ASN A 113 -9.05 1.88 5.68
C ASN A 113 -9.12 3.39 6.00
N GLY A 114 -10.22 3.83 6.59
CA GLY A 114 -10.44 5.24 6.95
C GLY A 114 -9.41 5.79 7.93
N CYS A 115 -8.91 4.95 8.84
CA CYS A 115 -7.88 5.29 9.83
C CYS A 115 -6.45 5.03 9.34
N SER A 116 -6.24 4.84 8.02
CA SER A 116 -4.90 4.75 7.45
C SER A 116 -4.05 5.95 7.85
N ILE A 117 -2.78 5.72 8.18
CA ILE A 117 -1.85 6.79 8.51
C ILE A 117 -1.44 7.49 7.21
N LEU A 118 -1.73 8.78 7.12
CA LEU A 118 -1.27 9.64 6.02
C LEU A 118 0.07 10.23 6.43
N MET A 119 1.12 9.91 5.68
CA MET A 119 2.47 10.41 5.95
C MET A 119 3.04 11.16 4.75
N ARG A 120 3.75 12.25 5.01
CA ARG A 120 4.56 12.94 4.01
C ARG A 120 6.03 12.79 4.35
N VAL A 121 6.82 12.33 3.40
CA VAL A 121 8.28 12.26 3.50
C VAL A 121 8.85 13.43 2.72
N ASP A 122 9.52 14.33 3.44
CA ASP A 122 10.24 15.47 2.89
C ASP A 122 11.75 15.13 2.86
N PHE A 123 12.37 15.10 1.69
CA PHE A 123 13.82 14.92 1.55
C PHE A 123 14.37 15.92 0.55
N GLY A 124 15.23 16.83 1.02
CA GLY A 124 15.59 18.03 0.27
C GLY A 124 14.34 18.81 -0.15
N ARG A 125 14.14 18.91 -1.46
CA ARG A 125 12.97 19.51 -2.12
C ARG A 125 11.86 18.49 -2.40
N THR A 126 12.18 17.19 -2.39
CA THR A 126 11.24 16.14 -2.77
C THR A 126 10.20 15.91 -1.69
N ARG A 127 8.93 15.92 -2.09
CA ARG A 127 7.80 15.51 -1.24
C ARG A 127 7.19 14.20 -1.73
N THR A 128 7.14 13.18 -0.87
CA THR A 128 6.44 11.92 -1.15
C THR A 128 5.29 11.72 -0.19
N LEU A 129 4.07 11.50 -0.70
CA LEU A 129 2.89 11.26 0.11
C LEU A 129 2.51 9.78 0.12
N LEU A 130 2.44 9.20 1.31
CA LEU A 130 2.05 7.82 1.57
C LEU A 130 0.65 7.81 2.17
N THR A 131 -0.35 7.45 1.36
CA THR A 131 -1.76 7.60 1.74
C THR A 131 -2.38 6.36 2.38
N GLY A 132 -1.63 5.25 2.47
CA GLY A 132 -2.20 3.95 2.83
C GLY A 132 -3.46 3.64 2.00
N ASP A 133 -4.48 3.15 2.68
CA ASP A 133 -5.75 2.74 2.08
C ASP A 133 -6.90 3.67 2.47
N LEU A 134 -6.60 4.97 2.68
CA LEU A 134 -7.62 5.98 2.92
C LEU A 134 -8.77 5.84 1.90
N ASN A 135 -10.00 5.91 2.39
CA ASN A 135 -11.21 5.83 1.57
C ASN A 135 -11.81 7.20 1.30
N LYS A 136 -12.82 7.27 0.41
CA LYS A 136 -13.46 8.53 0.00
C LYS A 136 -13.91 9.38 1.19
N LYS A 137 -14.46 8.75 2.23
CA LYS A 137 -14.96 9.47 3.41
C LYS A 137 -13.81 10.06 4.23
N SER A 138 -12.78 9.28 4.55
CA SER A 138 -11.63 9.80 5.30
C SER A 138 -10.85 10.87 4.54
N GLN A 139 -10.73 10.74 3.22
CA GLN A 139 -10.10 11.75 2.37
C GLN A 139 -10.87 13.09 2.36
N ARG A 140 -12.21 13.04 2.30
CA ARG A 140 -13.04 14.26 2.38
C ARG A 140 -12.93 14.93 3.75
N THR A 141 -12.89 14.14 4.82
CA THR A 141 -12.66 14.66 6.16
C THR A 141 -11.28 15.31 6.28
N LEU A 142 -10.22 14.67 5.78
CA LEU A 142 -8.88 15.26 5.75
C LEU A 142 -8.85 16.58 4.96
N LEU A 143 -9.53 16.70 3.83
CA LEU A 143 -9.63 17.98 3.12
C LEU A 143 -10.28 19.08 3.98
N ASN A 144 -11.28 18.73 4.77
CA ASN A 144 -11.93 19.67 5.68
C ASN A 144 -11.01 20.05 6.84
N ASP A 145 -10.30 19.08 7.42
CA ASP A 145 -9.37 19.32 8.53
C ASP A 145 -8.19 20.21 8.10
N TYR A 146 -7.81 20.16 6.81
CA TYR A 146 -6.74 20.96 6.21
C TYR A 146 -7.25 22.19 5.43
N ILE A 147 -8.48 22.67 5.67
CA ILE A 147 -8.93 23.94 5.10
C ILE A 147 -7.94 25.06 5.47
N GLY A 148 -7.47 25.79 4.45
CA GLY A 148 -6.43 26.82 4.62
C GLY A 148 -4.98 26.30 4.55
N HIS A 149 -4.79 24.98 4.64
CA HIS A 149 -3.48 24.31 4.63
C HIS A 149 -3.42 23.15 3.62
N VAL A 150 -4.27 23.16 2.59
CA VAL A 150 -4.37 22.07 1.61
C VAL A 150 -3.06 21.81 0.87
N GLN A 151 -2.16 22.80 0.80
CA GLN A 151 -0.83 22.67 0.22
C GLN A 151 0.06 21.66 0.96
N GLU A 152 -0.27 21.31 2.20
CA GLU A 152 0.43 20.24 2.93
C GLU A 152 0.26 18.87 2.27
N LEU A 153 -0.82 18.68 1.51
CA LEU A 153 -1.10 17.45 0.75
C LEU A 153 -0.37 17.41 -0.60
N GLU A 154 0.14 18.53 -1.10
CA GLU A 154 0.83 18.54 -2.39
C GLU A 154 2.15 17.77 -2.31
N CYS A 155 2.42 16.95 -3.33
CA CYS A 155 3.61 16.09 -3.37
C CYS A 155 4.17 15.92 -4.78
N ASP A 156 5.43 15.50 -4.91
CA ASP A 156 5.99 15.08 -6.20
C ASP A 156 5.59 13.64 -6.52
N VAL A 157 5.63 12.75 -5.52
CA VAL A 157 5.29 11.34 -5.65
C VAL A 157 4.16 11.00 -4.68
N ALA A 158 3.11 10.34 -5.16
CA ALA A 158 2.06 9.79 -4.30
C ALA A 158 2.01 8.26 -4.42
N LYS A 159 1.92 7.54 -3.30
CA LYS A 159 1.32 6.20 -3.32
C LYS A 159 -0.19 6.38 -3.48
N ALA A 160 -0.79 5.71 -4.46
CA ALA A 160 -2.23 5.83 -4.71
C ALA A 160 -3.06 5.28 -3.55
N CYS A 161 -4.17 5.95 -3.23
CA CYS A 161 -5.07 5.49 -2.19
C CYS A 161 -5.62 4.10 -2.51
N HIS A 162 -5.60 3.22 -1.50
CA HIS A 162 -6.32 1.94 -1.51
C HIS A 162 -6.10 1.11 -2.80
N HIS A 163 -4.82 0.95 -3.17
CA HIS A 163 -4.38 0.18 -4.33
C HIS A 163 -4.94 0.65 -5.70
N GLY A 164 -5.60 1.82 -5.78
CA GLY A 164 -6.31 2.27 -6.97
C GLY A 164 -7.81 1.92 -6.99
N SER A 165 -8.42 1.73 -5.82
CA SER A 165 -9.87 1.59 -5.63
C SER A 165 -10.66 2.84 -6.01
N ASP A 166 -11.90 2.66 -6.48
CA ASP A 166 -12.87 3.72 -6.78
C ASP A 166 -13.57 4.30 -5.53
N ASP A 167 -13.29 3.75 -4.35
CA ASP A 167 -13.61 4.36 -3.07
C ASP A 167 -12.64 5.50 -2.71
N VAL A 168 -12.59 6.52 -3.59
CA VAL A 168 -11.69 7.68 -3.51
C VAL A 168 -12.40 8.99 -3.83
N SER A 169 -11.94 10.09 -3.25
CA SER A 169 -12.35 11.46 -3.47
C SER A 169 -11.49 12.10 -4.55
N TYR A 170 -12.10 12.46 -5.68
CA TYR A 170 -11.38 13.15 -6.76
C TYR A 170 -10.83 14.52 -6.35
N ALA A 171 -11.49 15.22 -5.43
CA ALA A 171 -10.97 16.46 -4.85
C ALA A 171 -9.68 16.23 -4.06
N PHE A 172 -9.54 15.06 -3.41
CA PHE A 172 -8.31 14.70 -2.71
C PHE A 172 -7.19 14.36 -3.68
N LEU A 173 -7.50 13.63 -4.77
CA LEU A 173 -6.53 13.40 -5.86
C LEU A 173 -6.00 14.71 -6.45
N GLN A 174 -6.90 15.68 -6.67
CA GLN A 174 -6.53 17.02 -7.13
C GLN A 174 -5.70 17.81 -6.11
N ALA A 175 -6.00 17.69 -4.82
CA ALA A 175 -5.22 18.33 -3.76
C ALA A 175 -3.79 17.78 -3.66
N MET A 176 -3.60 16.47 -3.90
CA MET A 176 -2.25 15.87 -3.86
C MET A 176 -1.36 16.36 -5.01
N ARG A 177 -1.95 16.60 -6.18
CA ARG A 177 -1.30 17.12 -7.40
C ARG A 177 0.09 16.48 -7.68
N PRO A 178 0.22 15.14 -7.70
CA PRO A 178 1.51 14.46 -7.85
C PRO A 178 2.06 14.54 -9.28
N ALA A 179 3.39 14.60 -9.42
CA ALA A 179 4.06 14.40 -10.72
C ALA A 179 4.15 12.91 -11.07
N ALA A 180 4.27 12.03 -10.08
CA ALA A 180 4.20 10.58 -10.25
C ALA A 180 3.24 9.94 -9.22
N THR A 181 2.32 9.11 -9.69
CA THR A 181 1.47 8.27 -8.84
C THR A 181 1.90 6.81 -8.98
N VAL A 182 2.19 6.15 -7.86
CA VAL A 182 2.50 4.72 -7.80
C VAL A 182 1.31 3.96 -7.23
N ILE A 183 0.71 3.11 -8.06
CA ILE A 183 -0.40 2.24 -7.70
C ILE A 183 0.17 0.86 -7.34
N SER A 184 0.40 0.65 -6.05
CA SER A 184 0.74 -0.67 -5.51
C SER A 184 -0.51 -1.56 -5.53
N SER A 185 -0.73 -2.30 -6.61
CA SER A 185 -1.85 -3.22 -6.82
C SER A 185 -1.35 -4.67 -6.91
N GLY A 186 -2.27 -5.63 -6.79
CA GLY A 186 -1.99 -7.07 -6.89
C GLY A 186 -3.08 -7.79 -7.67
N ASP A 187 -2.86 -9.07 -7.93
CA ASP A 187 -3.76 -9.93 -8.72
C ASP A 187 -4.78 -10.71 -7.87
N ASN A 188 -4.99 -10.31 -6.62
CA ASN A 188 -5.89 -11.03 -5.72
C ASN A 188 -7.35 -10.87 -6.18
N GLU A 189 -7.99 -12.02 -6.41
CA GLU A 189 -9.34 -12.10 -6.99
C GLU A 189 -10.37 -11.36 -6.11
N GLY A 190 -11.25 -10.57 -6.73
CA GLY A 190 -12.30 -9.80 -6.03
C GLY A 190 -11.85 -8.41 -5.57
N HIS A 191 -10.56 -8.07 -5.72
CA HIS A 191 -9.99 -6.76 -5.43
C HIS A 191 -9.29 -6.16 -6.67
N ASP A 192 -9.89 -6.31 -7.86
CA ASP A 192 -9.26 -5.94 -9.13
C ASP A 192 -8.98 -4.44 -9.20
N HIS A 193 -7.73 -4.09 -8.93
CA HIS A 193 -7.21 -2.73 -8.91
C HIS A 193 -5.92 -2.66 -9.73
N PRO A 194 -5.56 -1.48 -10.30
CA PRO A 194 -6.34 -0.23 -10.26
C PRO A 194 -7.62 -0.27 -11.10
N ARG A 195 -8.64 0.46 -10.66
CA ARG A 195 -9.83 0.72 -11.49
C ARG A 195 -9.46 1.71 -12.62
N PRO A 196 -9.97 1.54 -13.85
CA PRO A 196 -9.66 2.43 -14.97
C PRO A 196 -9.94 3.91 -14.70
N ALA A 197 -11.03 4.20 -13.99
CA ALA A 197 -11.38 5.56 -13.58
C ALA A 197 -10.29 6.22 -12.73
N ILE A 198 -9.56 5.42 -11.93
CA ILE A 198 -8.51 5.93 -11.04
C ILE A 198 -7.21 6.16 -11.79
N ILE A 199 -6.87 5.30 -12.76
CA ILE A 199 -5.77 5.57 -13.69
C ILE A 199 -6.00 6.92 -14.38
N ALA A 200 -7.19 7.12 -14.95
CA ALA A 200 -7.55 8.35 -15.65
C ALA A 200 -7.57 9.57 -14.72
N ALA A 201 -8.14 9.43 -13.52
CA ALA A 201 -8.16 10.51 -12.53
C ALA A 201 -6.75 10.89 -12.07
N SER A 202 -5.88 9.93 -11.76
CA SER A 202 -4.48 10.21 -11.39
C SER A 202 -3.74 10.94 -12.51
N ALA A 203 -3.94 10.56 -13.76
CA ALA A 203 -3.33 11.24 -14.91
C ALA A 203 -3.88 12.67 -15.15
N THR A 204 -5.15 12.93 -14.82
CA THR A 204 -5.81 14.23 -15.10
C THR A 204 -5.77 15.21 -13.93
N THR A 205 -5.57 14.72 -12.70
CA THR A 205 -5.49 15.54 -11.48
C THR A 205 -4.06 15.78 -10.99
N GLY A 206 -3.08 15.07 -11.58
CA GLY A 206 -1.67 15.23 -11.25
C GLY A 206 -1.07 16.56 -11.75
N TYR A 207 0.20 16.77 -11.42
CA TYR A 207 0.96 17.93 -11.85
C TYR A 207 1.27 17.90 -13.34
N PHE A 208 0.69 18.86 -14.06
CA PHE A 208 0.95 19.10 -15.47
C PHE A 208 1.67 20.43 -15.63
N LYS A 209 2.74 20.45 -16.44
CA LYS A 209 3.41 21.67 -16.90
C LYS A 209 3.83 21.50 -18.36
N MET A 210 3.52 22.50 -19.18
CA MET A 210 4.03 22.62 -20.55
C MET A 210 4.81 23.94 -20.64
N ALA A 211 6.07 23.89 -21.05
CA ALA A 211 6.89 25.08 -21.26
C ALA A 211 7.97 24.79 -22.31
N ASN A 212 8.20 25.72 -23.25
CA ASN A 212 9.23 25.59 -24.29
C ASN A 212 9.15 24.26 -25.09
N ASP A 213 7.93 23.80 -25.39
CA ASP A 213 7.67 22.49 -26.05
C ASP A 213 8.13 21.26 -25.23
N GLU A 214 8.45 21.45 -23.95
CA GLU A 214 8.69 20.37 -22.99
C GLU A 214 7.46 20.14 -22.11
N LEU A 215 7.02 18.89 -22.06
CA LEU A 215 5.89 18.43 -21.27
C LEU A 215 6.37 17.68 -20.02
N VAL A 216 6.00 18.19 -18.85
CA VAL A 216 5.94 17.40 -17.62
C VAL A 216 4.50 16.92 -17.45
N SER A 217 4.24 15.69 -17.88
CA SER A 217 2.96 15.02 -17.70
C SER A 217 2.93 14.23 -16.40
N PRO A 218 1.78 14.16 -15.70
CA PRO A 218 1.61 13.20 -14.61
C PRO A 218 1.89 11.78 -15.07
N LEU A 219 2.79 11.08 -14.37
CA LEU A 219 3.09 9.67 -14.62
C LEU A 219 2.26 8.79 -13.69
N VAL A 220 1.73 7.69 -14.22
CA VAL A 220 0.99 6.68 -13.43
C VAL A 220 1.68 5.34 -13.60
N PHE A 221 2.28 4.86 -12.51
CA PHE A 221 2.90 3.55 -12.43
C PHE A 221 1.95 2.58 -11.73
N SER A 222 1.93 1.32 -12.15
CA SER A 222 1.16 0.26 -11.50
C SER A 222 1.99 -1.01 -11.43
N THR A 223 2.07 -1.60 -10.24
CA THR A 223 2.79 -2.87 -10.05
C THR A 223 2.15 -4.01 -10.82
N GLU A 224 0.82 -4.00 -11.00
CA GLU A 224 0.11 -4.99 -11.82
C GLU A 224 0.32 -4.77 -13.32
N LEU A 225 0.45 -3.52 -13.79
CA LEU A 225 0.71 -3.26 -15.20
C LEU A 225 2.17 -3.52 -15.58
N ALA A 226 3.09 -3.40 -14.62
CA ALA A 226 4.51 -3.64 -14.81
C ALA A 226 4.90 -5.12 -14.63
N ARG A 227 3.98 -5.98 -14.17
CA ARG A 227 4.28 -7.40 -13.96
C ARG A 227 4.29 -8.17 -15.28
N SER A 228 4.97 -9.31 -15.26
CA SER A 228 4.97 -10.24 -16.37
C SER A 228 5.14 -11.67 -15.89
N THR A 229 5.03 -12.58 -16.83
CA THR A 229 5.23 -14.01 -16.62
C THR A 229 6.12 -14.54 -17.72
N SER A 230 7.16 -15.26 -17.34
CA SER A 230 7.95 -16.02 -18.30
C SER A 230 7.34 -17.39 -18.52
N PHE A 231 7.21 -17.79 -19.78
CA PHE A 231 6.69 -19.08 -20.18
C PHE A 231 7.76 -19.94 -20.83
N GLY A 232 7.77 -21.22 -20.48
CA GLY A 232 8.54 -22.25 -21.17
C GLY A 232 7.64 -23.29 -21.80
N LYS A 233 8.08 -23.90 -22.90
CA LYS A 233 7.48 -25.14 -23.40
C LYS A 233 8.15 -26.32 -22.71
N PRO A 234 7.39 -27.33 -22.24
CA PRO A 234 7.99 -28.56 -21.77
C PRO A 234 8.74 -29.22 -22.93
N TYR A 235 10.00 -29.58 -22.70
CA TYR A 235 10.84 -30.27 -23.69
C TYR A 235 11.07 -31.74 -23.32
N GLN A 236 10.89 -32.10 -22.04
CA GLN A 236 11.08 -33.45 -21.52
C GLN A 236 10.31 -33.63 -20.21
N LEU A 237 9.66 -34.78 -20.04
CA LEU A 237 9.13 -35.26 -18.76
C LEU A 237 9.89 -36.53 -18.35
N THR A 238 10.40 -36.56 -17.12
CA THR A 238 11.04 -37.74 -16.54
C THR A 238 10.20 -38.26 -15.39
N THR A 239 9.76 -39.50 -15.46
CA THR A 239 9.10 -40.20 -14.33
C THR A 239 10.15 -40.96 -13.53
N GLY A 240 9.97 -41.08 -12.20
CA GLY A 240 10.93 -41.80 -11.35
C GLY A 240 12.33 -41.18 -11.30
N LYS A 241 12.46 -39.84 -11.43
CA LYS A 241 13.76 -39.16 -11.43
C LYS A 241 14.62 -39.61 -10.24
N GLY A 242 15.82 -40.13 -10.52
CA GLY A 242 16.76 -40.65 -9.51
C GLY A 242 16.62 -42.15 -9.22
N THR A 243 15.74 -42.87 -9.90
CA THR A 243 15.62 -44.33 -9.81
C THR A 243 16.16 -45.04 -11.04
N PRO A 244 16.56 -46.33 -10.95
CA PRO A 244 16.94 -47.14 -12.12
C PRO A 244 15.80 -47.35 -13.12
N THR A 245 14.56 -47.10 -12.69
CA THR A 245 13.33 -47.29 -13.48
C THR A 245 12.82 -45.99 -14.10
N ALA A 246 13.62 -44.93 -14.10
CA ALA A 246 13.22 -43.65 -14.66
C ALA A 246 12.86 -43.77 -16.14
N ALA A 247 11.67 -43.31 -16.53
CA ALA A 247 11.26 -43.25 -17.92
C ALA A 247 11.23 -41.80 -18.42
N VAL A 248 11.57 -41.60 -19.68
CA VAL A 248 11.63 -40.27 -20.31
C VAL A 248 10.60 -40.18 -21.42
N ILE A 249 9.81 -39.11 -21.40
CA ILE A 249 8.87 -38.72 -22.46
C ILE A 249 9.39 -37.40 -23.05
N ALA A 250 9.74 -37.41 -24.34
CA ALA A 250 10.26 -36.25 -25.06
C ALA A 250 9.72 -36.25 -26.51
N ASP A 251 9.94 -35.16 -27.25
CA ASP A 251 9.56 -35.01 -28.67
C ASP A 251 8.08 -35.40 -28.93
N GLU A 252 7.80 -36.28 -29.90
CA GLU A 252 6.45 -36.79 -30.20
C GLU A 252 5.79 -37.51 -29.01
N GLY A 253 6.57 -37.97 -28.02
CA GLY A 253 6.04 -38.53 -26.79
C GLY A 253 5.23 -37.51 -26.00
N LEU A 254 5.63 -36.23 -26.03
CA LEU A 254 4.92 -35.15 -25.32
C LEU A 254 3.55 -34.86 -25.93
N SER A 255 3.38 -35.02 -27.24
CA SER A 255 2.07 -34.83 -27.89
C SER A 255 1.10 -35.98 -27.61
N LYS A 256 1.60 -37.12 -27.12
CA LYS A 256 0.81 -38.31 -26.76
C LYS A 256 0.58 -38.41 -25.24
N ALA A 257 1.18 -37.52 -24.46
CA ALA A 257 1.06 -37.47 -23.02
C ALA A 257 0.11 -36.34 -22.60
N GLU A 258 -0.88 -36.67 -21.77
CA GLU A 258 -1.88 -35.72 -21.28
C GLU A 258 -1.66 -35.40 -19.80
N VAL A 259 -1.84 -34.14 -19.43
CA VAL A 259 -1.90 -33.69 -18.04
C VAL A 259 -3.34 -33.29 -17.73
N ALA A 260 -3.95 -34.02 -16.81
CA ALA A 260 -5.19 -33.62 -16.17
C ALA A 260 -4.89 -32.63 -15.03
N TYR A 261 -5.69 -31.58 -14.92
CA TYR A 261 -5.56 -30.54 -13.91
C TYR A 261 -6.94 -30.09 -13.41
N LYS A 262 -6.94 -29.37 -12.29
CA LYS A 262 -8.12 -28.67 -11.76
C LYS A 262 -7.87 -27.17 -11.90
N GLU A 263 -8.68 -26.51 -12.72
CA GLU A 263 -8.65 -25.06 -12.90
C GLU A 263 -9.60 -24.40 -11.89
N THR A 264 -9.09 -23.46 -11.11
CA THR A 264 -9.91 -22.55 -10.30
C THR A 264 -9.81 -21.18 -10.94
N LYS A 265 -10.92 -20.66 -11.44
CA LYS A 265 -10.99 -19.30 -11.98
C LYS A 265 -11.37 -18.31 -10.91
N ALA A 266 -11.20 -17.03 -11.25
CA ALA A 266 -11.64 -15.95 -10.39
C ALA A 266 -13.09 -16.06 -9.93
N GLY A 267 -13.26 -16.19 -8.62
CA GLY A 267 -14.56 -16.34 -7.96
C GLY A 267 -15.15 -17.76 -7.99
N ASP A 268 -14.47 -18.76 -8.57
CA ASP A 268 -14.94 -20.15 -8.54
C ASP A 268 -14.71 -20.78 -7.15
N ARG A 269 -15.78 -21.24 -6.51
CA ARG A 269 -15.70 -21.99 -5.23
C ARG A 269 -15.24 -23.44 -5.40
N ASN A 270 -15.41 -23.98 -6.60
CA ASN A 270 -15.13 -25.38 -6.92
C ASN A 270 -14.26 -25.45 -8.18
N PRO A 271 -13.06 -26.04 -8.09
CA PRO A 271 -12.19 -26.23 -9.25
C PRO A 271 -12.82 -27.16 -10.30
N LYS A 272 -12.68 -26.82 -11.58
CA LYS A 272 -13.20 -27.61 -12.71
C LYS A 272 -12.11 -28.50 -13.31
N PRO A 273 -12.40 -29.77 -13.63
CA PRO A 273 -11.42 -30.64 -14.27
C PRO A 273 -11.17 -30.21 -15.71
N GLY A 274 -9.91 -30.27 -16.14
CA GLY A 274 -9.50 -30.06 -17.51
C GLY A 274 -8.31 -30.97 -17.84
N ALA A 275 -8.00 -31.08 -19.13
CA ALA A 275 -6.84 -31.83 -19.60
C ALA A 275 -6.21 -31.16 -20.83
N LYS A 276 -4.89 -31.26 -20.96
CA LYS A 276 -4.11 -30.76 -22.11
C LYS A 276 -2.95 -31.69 -22.39
N THR A 277 -2.59 -31.85 -23.66
CA THR A 277 -1.36 -32.54 -24.04
C THR A 277 -0.12 -31.75 -23.60
N LEU A 278 0.96 -32.44 -23.21
CA LEU A 278 2.17 -31.79 -22.67
C LEU A 278 2.79 -30.84 -23.68
N ASP A 279 2.86 -31.21 -24.96
CA ASP A 279 3.39 -30.36 -26.05
C ASP A 279 2.66 -29.01 -26.22
N ARG A 280 1.39 -28.94 -25.81
CA ARG A 280 0.56 -27.72 -25.82
C ARG A 280 0.53 -27.00 -24.48
N GLY A 281 1.07 -27.61 -23.43
CA GLY A 281 1.21 -26.98 -22.13
C GLY A 281 2.22 -25.84 -22.17
N LEU A 282 1.91 -24.74 -21.47
CA LEU A 282 2.91 -23.74 -21.12
C LEU A 282 3.24 -23.91 -19.64
N MET A 283 4.53 -23.97 -19.34
CA MET A 283 5.05 -23.95 -17.99
C MET A 283 5.30 -22.49 -17.62
N VAL A 284 4.69 -22.01 -16.53
CA VAL A 284 5.12 -20.74 -15.94
C VAL A 284 6.50 -20.99 -15.35
N ALA A 285 7.52 -20.43 -15.99
CA ALA A 285 8.92 -20.62 -15.60
C ALA A 285 9.32 -19.66 -14.47
N GLY A 286 8.63 -18.52 -14.36
CA GLY A 286 8.81 -17.55 -13.28
C GLY A 286 7.79 -16.43 -13.36
N LEU A 287 7.46 -15.88 -12.18
CA LEU A 287 6.72 -14.65 -12.02
C LEU A 287 7.72 -13.49 -11.93
N ILE A 288 7.51 -12.45 -12.73
CA ILE A 288 8.28 -11.23 -12.64
C ILE A 288 7.38 -10.19 -11.97
N TYR A 289 7.74 -9.83 -10.74
CA TYR A 289 7.03 -8.79 -10.01
C TYR A 289 7.21 -7.47 -10.73
N GLY A 290 6.11 -6.74 -10.97
CA GLY A 290 6.14 -5.40 -11.56
C GLY A 290 6.67 -4.36 -10.58
N LEU A 291 7.94 -4.49 -10.18
CA LEU A 291 8.55 -3.62 -9.20
C LEU A 291 8.68 -2.21 -9.79
N VAL A 292 8.11 -1.24 -9.07
CA VAL A 292 8.27 0.19 -9.34
C VAL A 292 9.24 0.74 -8.29
N ASN A 293 10.42 1.19 -8.74
CA ASN A 293 11.39 1.85 -7.88
C ASN A 293 11.21 3.36 -7.94
N VAL A 294 11.16 4.01 -6.79
CA VAL A 294 11.23 5.47 -6.68
C VAL A 294 12.46 5.82 -5.86
N ARG A 295 13.32 6.66 -6.41
CA ARG A 295 14.54 7.15 -5.75
C ARG A 295 14.63 8.66 -5.86
N THR A 296 15.28 9.31 -4.91
CA THR A 296 15.52 10.75 -4.94
C THR A 296 16.84 11.09 -4.25
N ASP A 297 17.52 12.11 -4.75
CA ASP A 297 18.66 12.78 -4.10
C ASP A 297 18.25 14.08 -3.38
N GLY A 298 16.94 14.32 -3.30
CA GLY A 298 16.35 15.52 -2.74
C GLY A 298 16.04 16.60 -3.78
N ASN A 299 16.63 16.57 -4.97
CA ASN A 299 16.36 17.53 -6.06
C ASN A 299 15.75 16.87 -7.30
N ARG A 300 16.15 15.64 -7.60
CA ARG A 300 15.70 14.83 -8.73
C ARG A 300 15.06 13.56 -8.22
N ILE A 301 14.06 13.10 -8.97
CA ILE A 301 13.30 11.90 -8.67
C ILE A 301 13.43 10.95 -9.85
N LEU A 302 13.79 9.70 -9.58
CA LEU A 302 13.86 8.64 -10.56
C LEU A 302 12.75 7.64 -10.27
N CYS A 303 11.86 7.45 -11.25
CA CYS A 303 10.87 6.37 -11.25
C CYS A 303 11.31 5.32 -12.27
N ALA A 304 11.49 4.07 -11.83
CA ALA A 304 12.03 3.01 -12.67
C ALA A 304 11.22 1.70 -12.62
N THR A 305 11.03 1.09 -13.78
CA THR A 305 10.45 -0.26 -13.94
C THR A 305 11.42 -1.14 -14.72
N LEU A 306 11.49 -2.42 -14.39
CA LEU A 306 12.40 -3.36 -15.06
C LEU A 306 11.96 -3.57 -16.53
N ASP A 307 12.87 -3.40 -17.47
CA ASP A 307 12.77 -3.90 -18.83
C ASP A 307 13.25 -5.36 -18.86
N GLU A 308 12.30 -6.26 -19.06
CA GLU A 308 12.54 -7.70 -18.98
C GLU A 308 13.37 -8.24 -20.14
N LYS A 309 13.35 -7.56 -21.29
CA LYS A 309 14.05 -8.05 -22.48
C LYS A 309 15.56 -7.95 -22.30
N ASP A 310 16.01 -6.81 -21.79
CA ASP A 310 17.43 -6.47 -21.70
C ASP A 310 17.96 -6.57 -20.25
N SER A 311 17.10 -6.93 -19.28
CA SER A 311 17.40 -6.90 -17.84
C SER A 311 17.91 -5.54 -17.36
N ASP A 312 17.40 -4.48 -17.97
CA ASP A 312 17.75 -3.08 -17.70
C ASP A 312 16.56 -2.33 -17.09
N TRP A 313 16.72 -1.06 -16.71
CA TRP A 313 15.64 -0.25 -16.14
C TRP A 313 15.13 0.79 -17.14
N ARG A 314 13.81 0.83 -17.33
CA ARG A 314 13.16 2.01 -17.93
C ARG A 314 13.02 3.06 -16.85
N ILE A 315 13.73 4.16 -17.01
CA ILE A 315 13.83 5.24 -16.02
C ILE A 315 13.14 6.49 -16.55
N HIS A 316 12.30 7.08 -15.71
CA HIS A 316 11.77 8.42 -15.89
C HIS A 316 12.36 9.33 -14.82
N GLU A 317 12.98 10.43 -15.25
CA GLU A 317 13.55 11.45 -14.37
C GLU A 317 12.61 12.66 -14.28
N LEU A 318 12.41 13.15 -13.06
CA LEU A 318 11.62 14.33 -12.75
C LEU A 318 12.44 15.28 -11.86
N VAL A 319 12.30 16.58 -12.07
CA VAL A 319 12.84 17.58 -11.14
C VAL A 319 11.80 17.87 -10.07
N SER A 320 12.21 17.84 -8.80
CA SER A 320 11.33 18.14 -7.67
C SER A 320 10.86 19.59 -7.69
N ARG A 321 9.61 19.81 -7.25
CA ARG A 321 8.89 21.07 -7.46
C ARG A 321 8.78 21.95 -6.24
N PHE A 322 9.12 21.46 -5.05
CA PHE A 322 9.03 22.21 -3.80
C PHE A 322 10.34 22.88 -3.42
#